data_AF-A0A2E6WUP5-F1
#
_entry.id   AF-A0A2E6WUP5-F1
#
_cell.length_a   1.000
_cell.length_b   1.000
_cell.length_c   1.000
_cell.angle_alpha   90.00
_cell.angle_beta   90.00
_cell.angle_gamma   90.00
#
_symmetry.space_group_name_H-M   'P 1'
#
loop_
_entity.id
_entity.type
_entity.pdbx_description
1 polymer ?
#
loop_
_entity_poly.entity_id
_entity_poly.type
_entity_poly.pdbx_seq_one_letter_code
_entity_poly.pdbx_strand_id
1 'polypeptide(L)'
;MPVWQEFYDEYKQYVEILSIAIDFQGKSKVMPYIEKFNLKFPTLIDQKNLTGQLYNFKAVPNGIMIDEEGNIALKKIGGFDIRNKKINNQLVNWITKSFPVEPIQNKTLDIKKEAVNLFEKGMTYFESNNIKLAIKYWKKSVEIDPDNYIIRKQVWAIENPEKFYSGKIDYDWQNNNIKQNK
;
A
#
# COMPACT_ATOMS: atom_id res chain seq x y z
N MET A 1 -6.38 -7.18 -7.21
CA MET A 1 -6.96 -6.08 -8.01
C MET A 1 -8.24 -6.46 -8.74
N PRO A 2 -8.36 -7.57 -9.52
CA PRO A 2 -9.64 -7.87 -10.19
C PRO A 2 -10.82 -7.94 -9.20
N VAL A 3 -10.61 -8.59 -8.07
CA VAL A 3 -11.63 -8.73 -7.00
C VAL A 3 -12.15 -7.40 -6.41
N TRP A 4 -11.37 -6.32 -6.44
CA TRP A 4 -11.83 -5.00 -5.97
C TRP A 4 -12.66 -4.29 -7.04
N GLN A 5 -12.34 -4.52 -8.31
CA GLN A 5 -13.13 -3.99 -9.42
C GLN A 5 -14.49 -4.70 -9.50
N GLU A 6 -14.53 -6.02 -9.29
CA GLU A 6 -15.77 -6.79 -9.17
C GLU A 6 -16.64 -6.26 -8.03
N PHE A 7 -16.06 -6.07 -6.84
CA PHE A 7 -16.76 -5.49 -5.71
C PHE A 7 -17.29 -4.08 -6.00
N TYR A 8 -16.48 -3.22 -6.64
CA TYR A 8 -16.93 -1.88 -7.01
C TYR A 8 -18.09 -1.93 -8.01
N ASP A 9 -18.01 -2.77 -9.04
CA ASP A 9 -19.08 -2.87 -10.04
C ASP A 9 -20.42 -3.32 -9.43
N GLU A 10 -20.38 -4.18 -8.40
CA GLU A 10 -21.56 -4.66 -7.66
C GLU A 10 -22.12 -3.59 -6.70
N TYR A 11 -21.26 -2.86 -6.00
CA TYR A 11 -21.66 -2.01 -4.87
C TYR A 11 -21.51 -0.50 -5.10
N LYS A 12 -21.11 -0.03 -6.29
CA LYS A 12 -20.91 1.41 -6.60
C LYS A 12 -22.12 2.33 -6.35
N GLN A 13 -23.32 1.77 -6.21
CA GLN A 13 -24.51 2.55 -5.83
C GLN A 13 -24.56 2.89 -4.32
N TYR A 14 -23.77 2.19 -3.50
CA TYR A 14 -23.72 2.33 -2.04
C TYR A 14 -22.38 2.89 -1.54
N VAL A 15 -21.31 2.75 -2.31
CA VAL A 15 -19.96 3.12 -1.88
C VAL A 15 -19.11 3.60 -3.06
N GLU A 16 -18.26 4.59 -2.81
CA GLU A 16 -17.20 4.99 -3.71
C GLU A 16 -15.86 4.39 -3.25
N ILE A 17 -15.06 3.88 -4.18
CA ILE A 17 -13.73 3.35 -3.88
C ILE A 17 -12.68 4.35 -4.35
N LEU A 18 -11.76 4.70 -3.46
CA LEU A 18 -10.52 5.41 -3.80
C LEU A 18 -9.36 4.48 -3.52
N SER A 19 -8.65 4.05 -4.56
CA SER A 19 -7.43 3.27 -4.36
C SER A 19 -6.20 4.18 -4.30
N ILE A 20 -5.21 3.80 -3.49
CA ILE A 20 -3.95 4.54 -3.37
C ILE A 20 -2.81 3.57 -3.63
N ALA A 21 -2.10 3.79 -4.73
CA ALA A 21 -0.90 3.06 -5.09
C ALA A 21 0.32 3.72 -4.45
N ILE A 22 0.95 3.03 -3.50
CA ILE A 22 2.20 3.48 -2.88
C ILE A 22 3.36 2.97 -3.74
N ASP A 23 3.82 3.81 -4.67
CA ASP A 23 4.89 3.50 -5.61
C ASP A 23 5.78 4.72 -5.83
N PHE A 24 7.06 4.61 -5.51
CA PHE A 24 7.99 5.75 -5.52
C PHE A 24 8.34 6.18 -6.95
N GLN A 25 8.29 5.24 -7.90
CA GLN A 25 8.55 5.46 -9.32
C GLN A 25 7.34 6.03 -10.06
N GLY A 26 6.18 6.05 -9.41
CA GLY A 26 5.01 6.82 -9.81
C GLY A 26 4.25 6.24 -11.01
N LYS A 27 3.66 7.15 -11.80
CA LYS A 27 2.68 6.82 -12.85
C LYS A 27 3.12 5.70 -13.80
N SER A 28 4.39 5.69 -14.22
CA SER A 28 4.91 4.70 -15.18
C SER A 28 4.83 3.26 -14.67
N LYS A 29 4.88 3.03 -13.36
CA LYS A 29 4.77 1.70 -12.75
C LYS A 29 3.34 1.32 -12.36
N VAL A 30 2.49 2.30 -12.12
CA VAL A 30 1.10 2.09 -11.69
C VAL A 30 0.16 1.90 -12.88
N MET A 31 0.25 2.74 -13.91
CA MET A 31 -0.67 2.74 -15.05
C MET A 31 -0.84 1.39 -15.75
N PRO A 32 0.22 0.59 -15.99
CA PRO A 32 0.05 -0.72 -16.62
C PRO A 32 -0.91 -1.65 -15.88
N TYR A 33 -1.02 -1.54 -14.54
CA TYR A 33 -1.95 -2.34 -13.76
C TYR A 33 -3.38 -1.79 -13.84
N ILE A 34 -3.54 -0.47 -13.84
CA ILE A 34 -4.85 0.17 -14.01
C ILE A 34 -5.45 -0.24 -15.36
N GLU A 35 -4.67 -0.12 -16.43
CA GLU A 35 -5.08 -0.44 -17.80
C GLU A 35 -5.33 -1.94 -17.97
N LYS A 36 -4.42 -2.79 -17.50
CA LYS A 36 -4.54 -4.26 -17.61
C LYS A 36 -5.80 -4.80 -16.95
N PHE A 37 -6.20 -4.23 -15.82
CA PHE A 37 -7.39 -4.66 -15.07
C PHE A 37 -8.63 -3.80 -15.33
N ASN A 38 -8.53 -2.82 -16.23
CA ASN A 38 -9.61 -1.87 -16.56
C ASN A 38 -10.28 -1.30 -15.30
N LEU A 39 -9.46 -0.80 -14.36
CA LEU A 39 -9.97 -0.27 -13.10
C LEU A 39 -10.78 1.01 -13.36
N LYS A 40 -12.00 1.06 -12.83
CA LYS A 40 -12.94 2.17 -13.06
C LYS A 40 -12.97 3.17 -11.90
N PHE A 41 -12.63 2.72 -10.70
CA PHE A 41 -12.55 3.59 -9.54
C PHE A 41 -11.28 4.46 -9.59
N PRO A 42 -11.32 5.71 -9.06
CA PRO A 42 -10.16 6.57 -9.01
C PRO A 42 -8.97 5.92 -8.28
N THR A 43 -7.77 6.14 -8.83
CA THR A 43 -6.50 5.66 -8.25
C THR A 43 -5.54 6.83 -8.07
N LEU A 44 -5.18 7.13 -6.84
CA LEU A 44 -4.12 8.08 -6.51
C LEU A 44 -2.77 7.37 -6.42
N ILE A 45 -1.70 8.13 -6.63
CA ILE A 45 -0.32 7.63 -6.55
C ILE A 45 0.39 8.36 -5.42
N ASP A 46 0.76 7.63 -4.38
CA ASP A 46 1.50 8.13 -3.23
C ASP A 46 2.99 7.79 -3.38
N GLN A 47 3.71 8.66 -4.09
CA GLN A 47 5.15 8.48 -4.30
C GLN A 47 5.98 8.73 -3.04
N LYS A 48 5.43 9.46 -2.06
CA LYS A 48 6.15 9.92 -0.86
C LYS A 48 5.74 9.17 0.40
N ASN A 49 4.98 8.08 0.25
CA ASN A 49 4.48 7.28 1.36
C ASN A 49 3.77 8.14 2.45
N LEU A 50 3.06 9.19 2.03
CA LEU A 50 2.36 10.10 2.92
C LEU A 50 1.27 9.36 3.70
N THR A 51 0.57 8.44 3.04
CA THR A 51 -0.48 7.63 3.66
C THR A 51 0.05 6.64 4.67
N GLY A 52 1.21 6.03 4.41
CA GLY A 52 1.88 5.15 5.37
C GLY A 52 2.28 5.89 6.65
N GLN A 53 2.72 7.15 6.51
CA GLN A 53 3.02 8.02 7.65
C GLN A 53 1.75 8.45 8.39
N LEU A 54 0.74 8.95 7.67
CA LEU A 54 -0.50 9.48 8.25
C LEU A 54 -1.31 8.41 9.00
N TYR A 55 -1.41 7.22 8.42
CA TYR A 55 -2.18 6.11 8.99
C TYR A 55 -1.32 5.05 9.68
N ASN A 56 -0.02 5.34 9.81
CA ASN A 56 0.91 4.59 10.64
C ASN A 56 1.02 3.10 10.28
N PHE A 57 1.22 2.82 8.99
CA PHE A 57 1.40 1.47 8.48
C PHE A 57 2.69 1.33 7.69
N LYS A 58 3.23 0.11 7.75
CA LYS A 58 4.55 -0.24 7.19
C LYS A 58 4.47 -1.26 6.07
N ALA A 59 3.28 -1.75 5.77
CA ALA A 59 3.00 -2.74 4.75
C ALA A 59 1.61 -2.50 4.15
N VAL A 60 1.39 -3.04 2.95
CA VAL A 60 0.12 -3.06 2.22
C VAL A 60 -0.29 -4.53 1.97
N PRO A 61 -1.58 -4.85 1.73
CA PRO A 61 -2.74 -3.96 1.58
C PRO A 61 -3.40 -3.53 2.91
N ASN A 62 -4.03 -2.35 2.88
CA ASN A 62 -4.79 -1.75 3.99
C ASN A 62 -6.15 -1.25 3.49
N GLY A 63 -7.12 -1.13 4.39
CA GLY A 63 -8.44 -0.57 4.14
C GLY A 63 -8.82 0.48 5.17
N ILE A 64 -9.38 1.59 4.71
CA ILE A 64 -9.91 2.65 5.57
C ILE A 64 -11.28 2.98 5.03
N MET A 65 -12.28 2.87 5.89
CA MET A 65 -13.68 3.07 5.58
C MET A 65 -14.10 4.37 6.23
N ILE A 66 -14.62 5.29 5.41
CA ILE A 66 -14.99 6.64 5.79
C ILE A 66 -16.50 6.78 5.56
N ASP A 67 -17.24 7.27 6.54
CA ASP A 67 -18.69 7.50 6.44
C ASP A 67 -19.03 8.79 5.68
N GLU A 68 -20.33 9.05 5.52
CA GLU A 68 -20.86 10.18 4.75
C GLU A 68 -20.51 11.54 5.40
N GLU A 69 -20.27 11.55 6.71
CA GLU A 69 -19.84 12.71 7.49
C GLU A 69 -18.31 12.91 7.47
N GLY A 70 -17.56 12.01 6.83
CA GLY A 70 -16.11 12.09 6.71
C GLY A 70 -15.34 11.50 7.90
N ASN A 71 -16.01 10.80 8.82
CA ASN A 71 -15.37 10.13 9.94
C ASN A 71 -14.87 8.75 9.53
N ILE A 72 -13.80 8.29 10.18
CA ILE A 72 -13.29 6.95 9.93
C ILE A 72 -14.13 5.93 10.71
N ALA A 73 -15.05 5.28 10.00
CA ALA A 73 -15.91 4.24 10.56
C ALA A 73 -15.10 2.98 10.92
N LEU A 74 -14.17 2.55 10.04
CA LEU A 74 -13.39 1.33 10.24
C LEU A 74 -11.99 1.46 9.63
N LYS A 75 -11.01 0.76 10.21
CA LYS A 75 -9.66 0.59 9.64
C LYS A 75 -9.26 -0.88 9.67
N LYS A 76 -8.71 -1.39 8.58
CA LYS A 76 -8.03 -2.69 8.51
C LYS A 76 -6.62 -2.48 8.02
N ILE A 77 -5.68 -2.38 8.96
CA ILE A 77 -4.25 -2.29 8.65
C ILE A 77 -3.66 -3.70 8.57
N GLY A 78 -3.07 -4.04 7.43
CA GLY A 78 -2.51 -5.34 7.13
C GLY A 78 -3.56 -6.40 6.78
N GLY A 79 -3.25 -7.22 5.77
CA GLY A 79 -4.10 -8.35 5.38
C GLY A 79 -5.50 -7.95 4.93
N PHE A 80 -5.67 -6.72 4.40
CA PHE A 80 -6.93 -6.28 3.83
C PHE A 80 -7.16 -6.91 2.46
N ASP A 81 -7.72 -8.12 2.50
CA ASP A 81 -8.03 -8.92 1.32
C ASP A 81 -9.52 -9.22 1.29
N ILE A 82 -10.23 -8.67 0.30
CA ILE A 82 -11.67 -8.86 0.12
C ILE A 82 -12.05 -10.32 -0.13
N ARG A 83 -11.12 -11.19 -0.53
CA ARG A 83 -11.37 -12.64 -0.67
C ARG A 83 -11.55 -13.33 0.68
N ASN A 84 -11.10 -12.70 1.77
CA ASN A 84 -11.38 -13.17 3.11
C ASN A 84 -12.86 -12.92 3.44
N LYS A 85 -13.63 -14.00 3.62
CA LYS A 85 -15.07 -13.95 3.91
C LYS A 85 -15.43 -13.05 5.10
N LYS A 86 -14.60 -13.01 6.15
CA LYS A 86 -14.86 -12.14 7.31
C LYS A 86 -14.76 -10.67 6.93
N ILE A 87 -13.71 -10.30 6.17
CA ILE A 87 -13.50 -8.92 5.71
C ILE A 87 -14.62 -8.52 4.73
N ASN A 88 -14.96 -9.40 3.78
CA ASN A 88 -16.05 -9.17 2.84
C ASN A 88 -17.38 -8.93 3.55
N ASN A 89 -17.79 -9.83 4.45
CA ASN A 89 -19.04 -9.69 5.17
C ASN A 89 -19.09 -8.41 6.01
N GLN A 90 -17.97 -8.03 6.66
CA GLN A 90 -17.90 -6.77 7.41
C GLN A 90 -18.07 -5.54 6.51
N LEU A 91 -17.46 -5.53 5.33
CA LEU A 91 -17.60 -4.44 4.36
C LEU A 91 -19.01 -4.37 3.81
N VAL A 92 -19.59 -5.50 3.38
CA VAL A 92 -20.97 -5.55 2.88
C VAL A 92 -21.93 -5.05 3.94
N ASN A 93 -21.85 -5.56 5.18
CA ASN A 93 -22.71 -5.11 6.28
C ASN A 93 -22.60 -3.61 6.55
N TRP A 94 -21.38 -3.04 6.44
CA TRP A 94 -21.14 -1.61 6.61
C TRP A 94 -21.85 -0.79 5.52
N ILE A 95 -21.61 -1.12 4.26
CA ILE A 95 -22.16 -0.35 3.12
C ILE A 95 -23.67 -0.53 2.95
N THR A 96 -24.22 -1.69 3.34
CA THR A 96 -25.66 -1.94 3.30
C THR A 96 -26.38 -1.58 4.60
N LYS A 97 -25.69 -0.92 5.55
CA LYS A 97 -26.19 -0.48 6.86
C LYS A 97 -26.95 -1.57 7.62
N SER A 98 -26.58 -2.84 7.41
CA SER A 98 -27.43 -3.97 7.83
C SER A 98 -27.27 -4.36 9.30
N PHE A 99 -26.14 -4.03 9.95
CA PHE A 99 -25.90 -4.24 11.38
C PHE A 99 -24.74 -3.34 11.87
N PRO A 100 -24.63 -3.03 13.17
CA PRO A 100 -23.45 -2.33 13.70
C PRO A 100 -22.18 -3.13 13.43
N VAL A 101 -21.14 -2.44 12.95
CA VAL A 101 -19.86 -3.07 12.64
C VAL A 101 -18.96 -3.04 13.87
N GLU A 102 -18.40 -4.19 14.25
CA GLU A 102 -17.40 -4.22 15.32
C GLU A 102 -16.12 -3.48 14.89
N PRO A 103 -15.60 -2.55 15.70
CA PRO A 103 -14.33 -1.89 15.43
C PRO A 103 -13.19 -2.91 15.35
N ILE A 104 -12.40 -2.86 14.28
CA ILE A 104 -11.20 -3.70 14.18
C ILE A 104 -10.10 -3.11 15.07
N GLN A 105 -9.55 -3.92 15.97
CA GLN A 105 -8.42 -3.53 16.81
C GLN A 105 -7.22 -3.12 15.96
N ASN A 106 -6.70 -1.92 16.23
CA ASN A 106 -5.49 -1.40 15.61
C ASN A 106 -4.32 -1.52 16.57
N LYS A 107 -3.19 -2.02 16.07
CA LYS A 107 -1.91 -1.82 16.72
C LYS A 107 -1.27 -0.59 16.08
N THR A 108 -1.10 0.48 16.84
CA THR A 108 -0.27 1.61 16.43
C THR A 108 1.17 1.13 16.29
N LEU A 109 1.77 1.36 15.13
CA LEU A 109 3.19 1.10 14.91
C LEU A 109 4.00 2.34 15.34
N ASP A 110 5.29 2.18 15.61
CA ASP A 110 6.15 3.32 15.83
C ASP A 110 6.94 3.58 14.54
N ILE A 111 6.59 4.63 13.80
CA ILE A 111 7.36 5.07 12.63
C ILE A 111 8.55 5.88 13.12
N LYS A 112 9.74 5.36 12.84
CA LYS A 112 10.99 5.99 13.27
C LYS A 112 11.24 7.27 12.46
N LYS A 113 11.18 8.43 13.10
CA LYS A 113 11.39 9.74 12.46
C LYS A 113 12.70 9.82 11.67
N GLU A 114 13.76 9.19 12.18
CA GLU A 114 15.04 9.11 11.47
C GLU A 114 14.93 8.35 10.13
N ALA A 115 14.20 7.24 10.10
CA ALA A 115 13.96 6.49 8.88
C ALA A 115 13.16 7.32 7.86
N VAL A 116 12.19 8.12 8.32
CA VAL A 116 11.41 9.04 7.47
C VAL A 116 12.32 10.10 6.85
N ASN A 117 13.17 10.76 7.64
CA ASN A 117 14.09 11.78 7.13
C ASN A 117 15.06 11.21 6.07
N LEU A 118 15.58 10.00 6.30
CA LEU A 118 16.42 9.30 5.32
C LEU A 118 15.63 8.96 4.05
N PHE A 119 14.38 8.56 4.20
CA PHE A 119 13.50 8.29 3.07
C PHE A 119 13.26 9.54 2.21
N GLU A 120 12.88 10.66 2.83
CA GLU A 120 12.67 11.94 2.16
C GLU A 120 13.94 12.42 1.44
N LYS A 121 15.10 12.28 2.07
CA LYS A 121 16.38 12.58 1.42
C LYS A 121 16.63 11.72 0.19
N GLY A 122 16.27 10.44 0.25
CA GLY A 122 16.31 9.54 -0.92
C GLY A 122 15.36 10.01 -2.03
N MET A 123 14.16 10.48 -1.69
CA MET A 123 13.21 11.04 -2.66
C MET A 123 13.77 12.28 -3.36
N THR A 124 14.44 13.20 -2.65
CA THR A 124 15.09 14.38 -3.27
C THR A 124 16.11 13.98 -4.33
N TYR A 125 16.94 12.96 -4.05
CA TYR A 125 17.89 12.45 -5.04
C TYR A 125 17.20 11.75 -6.20
N PHE A 126 16.12 11.02 -5.94
CA PHE A 126 15.32 10.37 -6.98
C PHE A 126 14.70 11.38 -7.94
N GLU A 127 14.08 12.44 -7.42
CA GLU A 127 13.52 13.57 -8.19
C GLU A 127 14.59 14.28 -9.02
N SER A 128 15.85 14.29 -8.54
CA SER A 128 17.01 14.85 -9.25
C SER A 128 17.69 13.84 -10.21
N ASN A 129 17.03 12.71 -10.49
CA ASN A 129 17.53 11.60 -11.31
C ASN A 129 18.83 10.94 -10.82
N ASN A 130 19.20 11.14 -9.54
CA ASN A 130 20.36 10.52 -8.91
C ASN A 130 19.95 9.22 -8.19
N ILE A 131 19.63 8.20 -8.99
CA ILE A 131 19.10 6.92 -8.52
C ILE A 131 20.06 6.22 -7.54
N LYS A 132 21.38 6.32 -7.77
CA LYS A 132 22.39 5.71 -6.91
C LYS A 132 22.36 6.29 -5.49
N LEU A 133 22.24 7.61 -5.35
CA LEU A 133 22.12 8.24 -4.03
C LEU A 133 20.74 8.01 -3.41
N ALA A 134 19.67 8.00 -4.21
CA ALA A 134 18.33 7.67 -3.73
C ALA A 134 18.31 6.30 -3.04
N ILE A 135 18.78 5.25 -3.74
CA ILE A 135 18.88 3.89 -3.21
C ILE A 135 19.76 3.85 -1.95
N LYS A 136 20.89 4.55 -1.94
CA LYS A 136 21.77 4.62 -0.75
C LYS A 136 21.03 5.13 0.48
N TYR A 137 20.23 6.18 0.36
CA TYR A 137 19.49 6.75 1.48
C TYR A 137 18.28 5.90 1.87
N TRP A 138 17.57 5.29 0.91
CA TRP A 138 16.48 4.37 1.21
C TRP A 138 16.96 3.09 1.89
N LYS A 139 18.13 2.55 1.51
CA LYS A 139 18.72 1.40 2.23
C LYS A 139 19.01 1.73 3.69
N LYS A 140 19.57 2.91 3.98
CA LYS A 140 19.74 3.39 5.36
C LYS A 140 18.41 3.55 6.10
N SER A 141 17.37 4.02 5.42
CA SER A 141 16.01 4.09 5.99
C SER A 141 15.51 2.69 6.41
N VAL A 142 15.73 1.67 5.56
CA VAL A 142 15.38 0.27 5.84
C VAL A 142 16.23 -0.31 6.98
N GLU A 143 17.51 0.06 7.10
CA GLU A 143 18.35 -0.36 8.23
C GLU A 143 17.80 0.17 9.57
N ILE A 144 17.31 1.40 9.60
CA ILE A 144 16.69 2.00 10.79
C ILE A 144 15.32 1.36 11.07
N ASP A 145 14.48 1.17 10.06
CA ASP A 145 13.13 0.61 10.18
C ASP A 145 12.93 -0.66 9.31
N PRO A 146 13.50 -1.81 9.72
CA PRO A 146 13.53 -3.01 8.89
C PRO A 146 12.15 -3.62 8.63
N ASP A 147 11.18 -3.36 9.49
CA ASP A 147 9.79 -3.82 9.33
C ASP A 147 8.99 -2.92 8.37
N ASN A 148 9.60 -1.86 7.84
CA ASN A 148 9.02 -1.03 6.79
C ASN A 148 9.10 -1.70 5.41
N TYR A 149 8.18 -2.63 5.18
CA TYR A 149 8.06 -3.34 3.91
C TYR A 149 7.69 -2.44 2.72
N ILE A 150 7.11 -1.27 2.95
CA ILE A 150 6.86 -0.30 1.88
C ILE A 150 8.19 0.16 1.28
N ILE A 151 9.08 0.72 2.11
CA ILE A 151 10.36 1.25 1.63
C ILE A 151 11.24 0.10 1.12
N ARG A 152 11.31 -1.01 1.88
CA ARG A 152 12.09 -2.20 1.51
C ARG A 152 11.73 -2.74 0.12
N LYS A 153 10.43 -2.93 -0.15
CA LYS A 153 9.99 -3.49 -1.44
C LYS A 153 10.19 -2.53 -2.60
N GLN A 154 10.08 -1.23 -2.37
CA GLN A 154 10.34 -0.22 -3.40
C GLN A 154 11.83 -0.18 -3.79
N VAL A 155 12.74 -0.28 -2.82
CA VAL A 155 14.18 -0.46 -3.11
C VAL A 155 14.41 -1.72 -3.95
N TRP A 156 13.82 -2.85 -3.56
CA TRP A 156 13.93 -4.10 -4.32
C TRP A 156 13.37 -4.00 -5.73
N ALA A 157 12.23 -3.33 -5.91
CA ALA A 157 11.61 -3.16 -7.22
C ALA A 157 12.45 -2.30 -8.18
N ILE A 158 13.24 -1.37 -7.64
CA ILE A 158 14.17 -0.55 -8.43
C ILE A 158 15.44 -1.33 -8.78
N GLU A 159 15.98 -2.10 -7.83
CA GLU A 159 17.22 -2.87 -8.04
C GLU A 159 17.00 -4.16 -8.85
N ASN A 160 15.80 -4.74 -8.79
CA ASN A 160 15.46 -6.04 -9.40
C ASN A 160 14.08 -5.95 -10.09
N PRO A 161 13.91 -5.06 -11.09
CA PRO A 161 12.60 -4.80 -11.70
C PRO A 161 11.93 -6.04 -12.28
N GLU A 162 12.71 -7.02 -12.74
CA GLU A 162 12.22 -8.29 -13.27
C GLU A 162 11.48 -9.14 -12.23
N LYS A 163 11.77 -8.97 -10.94
CA LYS A 163 11.08 -9.65 -9.83
C LYS A 163 9.70 -9.07 -9.52
N PHE A 164 9.40 -7.88 -10.04
CA PHE A 164 8.20 -7.13 -9.73
C PHE A 164 7.33 -6.84 -10.96
N TYR A 165 7.93 -6.59 -12.12
CA TYR A 165 7.24 -6.05 -13.29
C TYR A 165 7.18 -6.99 -14.50
N SER A 166 7.99 -8.05 -14.56
CA SER A 166 8.06 -8.97 -15.71
C SER A 166 7.02 -10.10 -15.69
N GLY A 167 5.98 -10.02 -14.84
CA GLY A 167 4.95 -11.04 -14.72
C GLY A 167 4.31 -11.11 -13.34
N LYS A 168 4.18 -12.32 -12.79
CA LYS A 168 3.79 -12.49 -11.38
C LYS A 168 4.95 -12.03 -10.49
N ILE A 169 4.62 -11.32 -9.42
CA ILE A 169 5.59 -10.91 -8.39
C ILE A 169 6.26 -12.17 -7.80
N ASP A 170 7.59 -12.17 -7.75
CA ASP A 170 8.39 -13.28 -7.22
C ASP A 170 8.41 -13.24 -5.68
N TYR A 171 7.39 -13.82 -5.06
CA TYR A 171 7.26 -13.88 -3.60
C TYR A 171 8.28 -14.82 -2.94
N ASP A 172 8.73 -15.86 -3.65
CA ASP A 172 9.74 -16.78 -3.12
C ASP A 172 11.10 -16.09 -2.99
N TRP A 173 11.49 -15.29 -3.99
CA TRP A 173 12.66 -14.43 -3.90
C TRP A 173 12.55 -13.43 -2.75
N GLN A 174 11.39 -12.79 -2.56
CA GLN A 174 11.18 -11.88 -1.42
C GLN A 174 11.37 -12.60 -0.08
N ASN A 175 10.73 -13.76 0.09
CA ASN A 175 10.80 -14.54 1.33
C ASN A 175 12.24 -15.00 1.66
N ASN A 176 13.00 -15.41 0.64
CA ASN A 176 14.40 -15.79 0.82
C ASN A 176 15.27 -14.61 1.25
N ASN A 177 15.09 -13.44 0.62
CA ASN A 177 15.80 -12.22 1.01
C ASN A 177 15.42 -11.75 2.42
N ILE A 178 14.17 -11.91 2.86
CA ILE A 178 13.77 -11.60 4.25
C ILE A 178 14.50 -12.53 5.23
N LYS A 179 14.59 -13.83 4.94
CA LYS A 179 15.26 -14.81 5.81
C LYS A 179 16.77 -14.58 5.93
N GLN A 180 17.43 -14.15 4.85
CA GLN A 180 18.88 -13.88 4.86
C GLN A 180 19.25 -12.59 5.59
N ASN A 181 18.31 -11.65 5.74
CA ASN A 181 18.52 -10.34 6.36
C ASN A 181 17.85 -10.23 7.76
N LYS A 182 17.53 -11.36 8.39
CA LYS A 182 17.05 -11.46 9.78
C LYS A 182 18.14 -12.06 10.65
#